data_AF-A0A1V4JHA8-F1
#
_entry.id   AF-A0A1V4JHA8-F1
#
_cell.length_a   1.000
_cell.length_b   1.000
_cell.length_c   1.000
_cell.angle_alpha   90.00
_cell.angle_beta   90.00
_cell.angle_gamma   90.00
#
_symmetry.space_group_name_H-M   'P 1'
#
loop_
_entity.id
_entity.type
_entity.pdbx_description
1 polymer ?
#
loop_
_entity_poly.entity_id
_entity_poly.type
_entity_poly.pdbx_seq_one_letter_code
_entity_poly.pdbx_strand_id
1 'polypeptide(L)'
;MGDTGNPGGDGDMVVALGKPLSVELGPGLLGSIFDGIQRPLRDIARDTGGIYIPRGTNVPALPRHLDWDFVPSKDIRVGSHITGGDIYGTVMENSLLQHRIMVPPRSRGTVTYVAPPGHYSVTDVVLELEFQGQAEQLTMLQVWPVRQTRPVAEKLPACHPLLTGQRVLDALFP
;
A
#
# COMPACT_ATOMS: atom_id res chain seq x y z
N MET A 1 7.32 6.82 -17.11
CA MET A 1 6.33 6.92 -18.21
C MET A 1 6.03 8.41 -18.47
N GLY A 2 7.06 9.23 -18.68
CA GLY A 2 6.90 10.65 -18.98
C GLY A 2 7.03 10.87 -20.48
N ASP A 3 6.54 12.01 -20.97
CA ASP A 3 6.78 12.47 -22.34
C ASP A 3 8.29 12.73 -22.52
N THR A 4 8.88 12.13 -23.56
CA THR A 4 10.32 12.19 -23.84
C THR A 4 10.77 13.57 -24.31
N GLY A 5 9.85 14.45 -24.75
CA GLY A 5 10.22 15.77 -25.26
C GLY A 5 11.34 15.72 -26.30
N ASN A 6 12.20 16.74 -26.33
CA ASN A 6 13.49 16.68 -27.04
C ASN A 6 14.48 15.92 -26.15
N PRO A 7 14.79 14.64 -26.39
CA PRO A 7 15.79 13.94 -25.59
C PRO A 7 17.11 14.70 -25.73
N GLY A 8 17.71 15.05 -24.60
CA GLY A 8 18.90 15.88 -24.55
C GLY A 8 20.14 15.12 -24.99
N GLY A 9 20.29 14.90 -26.30
CA GLY A 9 21.53 14.42 -26.92
C GLY A 9 21.93 12.97 -26.61
N ASP A 10 22.83 12.44 -27.44
CA ASP A 10 23.52 11.17 -27.20
C ASP A 10 24.32 11.27 -25.88
N GLY A 11 23.75 10.80 -24.75
CA GLY A 11 24.42 10.87 -23.45
C GLY A 11 23.56 10.66 -22.19
N ASP A 12 22.24 10.66 -22.30
CA ASP A 12 21.36 10.47 -21.12
C ASP A 12 21.54 9.07 -20.48
N MET A 13 21.84 9.04 -19.18
CA MET A 13 22.06 7.79 -18.44
C MET A 13 20.73 7.09 -18.11
N VAL A 14 20.61 5.84 -18.55
CA VAL A 14 19.49 4.97 -18.21
C VAL A 14 19.86 4.09 -17.01
N VAL A 15 19.16 4.25 -15.90
CA VAL A 15 19.36 3.45 -14.68
C VAL A 15 18.28 2.37 -14.58
N ALA A 16 18.70 1.10 -14.58
CA ALA A 16 17.80 -0.02 -14.33
C ALA A 16 17.54 -0.19 -12.83
N LEU A 17 16.28 -0.06 -12.41
CA LEU A 17 15.89 -0.18 -10.99
C LEU A 17 15.85 -1.62 -10.46
N GLY A 18 16.03 -2.63 -11.31
CA GLY A 18 16.04 -4.05 -10.93
C GLY A 18 14.71 -4.62 -10.42
N LYS A 19 13.65 -3.81 -10.35
CA LYS A 19 12.31 -4.18 -9.88
C LYS A 19 11.24 -3.78 -10.89
N PRO A 20 10.16 -4.57 -11.04
CA PRO A 20 9.05 -4.22 -11.91
C PRO A 20 8.32 -2.97 -11.39
N LEU A 21 7.52 -2.35 -12.25
CA LEU A 21 6.59 -1.30 -11.84
C LEU A 21 5.70 -1.84 -10.71
N SER A 22 5.74 -1.14 -9.58
CA SER A 22 5.09 -1.54 -8.33
C SER A 22 4.42 -0.34 -7.70
N VAL A 23 3.42 -0.60 -6.86
CA VAL A 23 2.66 0.39 -6.11
C VAL A 23 2.88 0.22 -4.62
N GLU A 24 2.80 1.31 -3.87
CA GLU A 24 2.81 1.33 -2.41
C GLU A 24 1.38 1.13 -1.90
N LEU A 25 1.19 0.20 -0.96
CA LEU A 25 -0.09 -0.07 -0.33
C LEU A 25 0.06 0.16 1.18
N GLY A 26 -0.88 0.88 1.77
CA GLY A 26 -0.89 1.21 3.20
C GLY A 26 -1.89 2.34 3.51
N PRO A 27 -1.92 2.82 4.75
CA PRO A 27 -2.75 3.96 5.15
C PRO A 27 -2.36 5.25 4.40
N GLY A 28 -3.36 6.03 3.98
CA GLY A 28 -3.18 7.28 3.22
C GLY A 28 -3.55 7.17 1.74
N LEU A 29 -4.04 6.02 1.29
CA LEU A 29 -4.57 5.84 -0.06
C LEU A 29 -5.99 6.42 -0.21
N LEU A 30 -6.82 6.30 0.82
CA LEU A 30 -8.22 6.71 0.75
C LEU A 30 -8.33 8.24 0.79
N GLY A 31 -9.09 8.81 -0.14
CA GLY A 31 -9.25 10.26 -0.29
C GLY A 31 -8.10 10.96 -1.05
N SER A 32 -7.06 10.22 -1.43
CA SER A 32 -5.97 10.68 -2.28
C SER A 32 -6.30 10.50 -3.76
N ILE A 33 -5.78 11.41 -4.61
CA ILE A 33 -5.95 11.36 -6.07
C ILE A 33 -4.59 11.11 -6.70
N PHE A 34 -4.49 10.06 -7.52
CA PHE A 34 -3.25 9.60 -8.11
C PHE A 34 -3.26 9.69 -9.63
N ASP A 35 -2.08 9.81 -10.22
CA ASP A 35 -1.88 9.60 -11.66
C ASP A 35 -1.69 8.11 -12.02
N GLY A 36 -1.44 7.82 -13.30
CA GLY A 36 -1.28 6.45 -13.81
C GLY A 36 -0.06 5.68 -13.29
N ILE A 37 0.84 6.32 -12.54
CA ILE A 37 2.00 5.67 -11.88
C ILE A 37 2.01 5.89 -10.37
N GLN A 38 0.83 6.19 -9.78
CA GLN A 38 0.61 6.34 -8.35
C GLN A 38 1.28 7.56 -7.68
N ARG A 39 1.47 8.66 -8.40
CA ARG A 39 1.92 9.91 -7.78
C ARG A 39 0.74 10.76 -7.28
N PRO A 40 0.77 11.28 -6.05
CA PRO A 40 -0.33 12.06 -5.50
C PRO A 40 -0.40 13.45 -6.13
N LEU A 41 -1.49 13.72 -6.87
CA LEU A 41 -1.65 14.95 -7.65
C LEU A 41 -1.74 16.20 -6.77
N ARG A 42 -2.34 16.08 -5.58
CA ARG A 42 -2.47 17.19 -4.63
C ARG A 42 -1.11 17.59 -4.04
N ASP A 43 -0.27 16.61 -3.77
CA ASP A 43 1.06 16.86 -3.21
C ASP A 43 1.97 17.46 -4.28
N ILE A 44 1.93 16.94 -5.51
CA ILE A 44 2.65 17.55 -6.65
C ILE A 44 2.24 19.02 -6.84
N ALA A 45 0.94 19.32 -6.84
CA ALA A 45 0.47 20.69 -7.01
C ALA A 45 0.93 21.62 -5.88
N ARG A 46 0.94 21.13 -4.63
CA ARG A 46 1.43 21.89 -3.48
C ARG A 46 2.94 22.12 -3.54
N ASP A 47 3.70 21.10 -3.88
CA ASP A 47 5.18 21.16 -3.89
C ASP A 47 5.70 22.02 -5.05
N THR A 48 4.98 22.05 -6.17
CA THR A 48 5.38 22.82 -7.36
C THR A 48 4.77 24.22 -7.42
N GLY A 49 3.70 24.48 -6.66
CA GLY A 49 2.97 25.75 -6.67
C GLY A 49 2.27 26.05 -8.00
N GLY A 50 2.18 25.09 -8.91
CA GLY A 50 1.68 25.25 -10.27
C GLY A 50 0.54 24.31 -10.62
N ILE A 51 -0.08 24.56 -11.78
CA ILE A 51 -1.17 23.73 -12.33
C ILE A 51 -0.66 22.60 -13.25
N TYR A 52 0.64 22.62 -13.58
CA TYR A 52 1.27 21.64 -14.46
C TYR A 52 2.12 20.66 -13.66
N ILE A 53 2.17 19.41 -14.11
CA ILE A 53 3.03 18.37 -13.52
C ILE A 53 4.41 18.46 -14.18
N PRO A 54 5.47 18.81 -13.45
CA PRO A 54 6.81 18.85 -14.03
C PRO A 54 7.28 17.46 -14.46
N ARG A 55 8.12 17.40 -15.49
CA ARG A 55 8.75 16.16 -15.93
C ARG A 55 9.80 15.73 -14.90
N GLY A 56 9.86 14.43 -14.61
CA GLY A 56 10.83 13.88 -13.66
C GLY A 56 10.45 14.03 -12.18
N THR A 57 9.30 14.64 -11.84
CA THR A 57 8.87 14.75 -10.45
C THR A 57 8.65 13.37 -9.82
N ASN A 58 9.32 13.13 -8.70
CA ASN A 58 9.23 11.93 -7.89
C ASN A 58 8.74 12.29 -6.48
N VAL A 59 7.45 12.04 -6.21
CA VAL A 59 6.83 12.24 -4.90
C VAL A 59 6.41 10.87 -4.37
N PRO A 60 6.64 10.55 -3.08
CA PRO A 60 6.15 9.32 -2.47
C PRO A 60 4.63 9.16 -2.65
N ALA A 61 4.17 7.94 -2.90
CA ALA A 61 2.73 7.67 -3.08
C ALA A 61 1.97 7.86 -1.76
N LEU A 62 2.56 7.43 -0.65
CA LEU A 62 2.00 7.58 0.69
C LEU A 62 2.70 8.69 1.48
N PRO A 63 1.95 9.52 2.21
CA PRO A 63 2.50 10.63 2.98
C PRO A 63 3.34 10.12 4.14
N ARG A 64 4.65 10.39 4.12
CA ARG A 64 5.60 9.92 5.16
C ARG A 64 5.64 10.79 6.40
N HIS A 65 5.03 11.97 6.32
CA HIS A 65 4.96 12.96 7.39
C HIS A 65 3.70 12.84 8.25
N LEU A 66 2.77 11.95 7.88
CA LEU A 66 1.56 11.70 8.64
C LEU A 66 1.76 10.50 9.55
N ASP A 67 1.37 10.68 10.80
CA ASP A 67 1.33 9.61 11.78
C ASP A 67 -0.10 9.06 11.91
N TRP A 68 -0.17 7.75 12.05
CA TRP A 68 -1.39 6.98 12.14
C TRP A 68 -1.50 6.33 13.50
N ASP A 69 -2.69 6.34 14.09
CA ASP A 69 -2.97 5.63 15.34
C ASP A 69 -3.05 4.12 15.05
N PHE A 70 -1.93 3.44 15.30
CA PHE A 70 -1.77 2.01 15.11
C PHE A 70 -2.20 1.26 16.36
N VAL A 71 -3.05 0.25 16.17
CA VAL A 71 -3.49 -0.66 17.22
C VAL A 71 -3.09 -2.09 16.81
N PRO A 72 -2.18 -2.77 17.54
CA PRO A 72 -1.80 -4.14 17.23
C PRO A 72 -2.97 -5.11 17.42
N SER A 73 -2.99 -6.18 16.62
CA SER A 73 -4.01 -7.22 16.74
C SER A 73 -3.87 -7.96 18.07
N LYS A 74 -5.00 -8.21 18.75
CA LYS A 74 -5.03 -8.93 20.04
C LYS A 74 -4.55 -10.37 19.93
N ASP A 75 -4.65 -10.95 18.74
CA ASP A 75 -4.29 -12.35 18.48
C ASP A 75 -2.78 -12.55 18.30
N ILE A 76 -2.02 -11.45 18.21
CA ILE A 76 -0.58 -11.48 17.98
C ILE A 76 0.18 -11.06 19.23
N ARG A 77 1.17 -11.88 19.58
CA ARG A 77 2.14 -11.62 20.65
C ARG A 77 3.51 -12.12 20.20
N VAL A 78 4.54 -11.68 20.91
CA VAL A 78 5.90 -12.22 20.73
C VAL A 78 5.85 -13.74 20.92
N GLY A 79 6.45 -14.47 19.97
CA GLY A 79 6.43 -15.93 19.89
C GLY A 79 5.27 -16.53 19.08
N SER A 80 4.29 -15.74 18.65
CA SER A 80 3.23 -16.24 17.76
C SER A 80 3.76 -16.54 16.36
N HIS A 81 3.27 -17.61 15.73
CA HIS A 81 3.51 -17.91 14.33
C HIS A 81 2.48 -17.20 13.45
N ILE A 82 2.94 -16.49 12.43
CA ILE A 82 2.07 -15.79 11.49
C ILE A 82 2.52 -16.03 10.04
N THR A 83 1.59 -15.90 9.12
CA THR A 83 1.79 -16.11 7.68
C THR A 83 1.23 -14.95 6.86
N GLY A 84 1.60 -14.92 5.58
CA GLY A 84 1.12 -13.92 4.64
C GLY A 84 -0.40 -13.84 4.57
N GLY A 85 -0.94 -12.62 4.71
CA GLY A 85 -2.38 -12.35 4.76
C GLY A 85 -2.95 -12.20 6.17
N ASP A 86 -2.22 -12.61 7.22
CA ASP A 86 -2.66 -12.42 8.61
C ASP A 86 -2.68 -10.93 8.96
N ILE A 87 -3.68 -10.51 9.75
CA ILE A 87 -3.85 -9.12 10.19
C ILE A 87 -3.05 -8.93 11.47
N TYR A 88 -2.06 -8.04 11.44
CA TYR A 88 -1.23 -7.77 12.61
C TYR A 88 -1.49 -6.46 13.32
N GLY A 89 -2.28 -5.58 12.69
CA GLY A 89 -2.75 -4.38 13.35
C GLY A 89 -3.82 -3.68 12.52
N THR A 90 -4.33 -2.60 13.08
CA THR A 90 -5.35 -1.78 12.45
C THR A 90 -5.08 -0.32 12.67
N VAL A 91 -5.47 0.49 11.71
CA VAL A 91 -5.36 1.96 11.72
C VAL A 91 -6.70 2.54 11.33
N MET A 92 -7.11 3.64 11.96
CA MET A 92 -8.27 4.41 11.52
C MET A 92 -7.85 5.41 10.44
N GLU A 93 -8.15 5.10 9.17
CA GLU A 93 -7.76 5.96 8.05
C GLU A 93 -8.73 7.15 7.87
N ASN A 94 -10.00 6.94 8.18
CA ASN A 94 -11.01 7.99 8.29
C ASN A 94 -12.08 7.60 9.33
N SER A 95 -13.09 8.44 9.55
CA SER A 95 -14.13 8.19 10.54
C SER A 95 -15.02 6.98 10.26
N LEU A 96 -14.96 6.41 9.05
CA LEU A 96 -15.81 5.30 8.61
C LEU A 96 -15.06 3.98 8.47
N LEU A 97 -13.81 4.01 8.00
CA LEU A 97 -13.07 2.84 7.56
C LEU A 97 -11.85 2.59 8.44
N GLN A 98 -11.84 1.40 9.05
CA GLN A 98 -10.69 0.83 9.74
C GLN A 98 -9.81 0.07 8.73
N HIS A 99 -8.62 0.57 8.49
CA HIS A 99 -7.62 -0.03 7.63
C HIS A 99 -6.93 -1.19 8.37
N ARG A 100 -7.00 -2.40 7.81
CA ARG A 100 -6.36 -3.59 8.38
C ARG A 100 -4.97 -3.76 7.79
N ILE A 101 -3.96 -3.73 8.65
CA ILE A 101 -2.57 -3.92 8.26
C ILE A 101 -2.26 -5.42 8.29
N MET A 102 -1.81 -5.94 7.15
CA MET A 102 -1.63 -7.37 6.91
C MET A 102 -0.20 -7.73 6.59
N VAL A 103 0.23 -8.93 6.99
CA VAL A 103 1.53 -9.50 6.65
C VAL A 103 1.62 -9.65 5.11
N PRO A 104 2.72 -9.21 4.47
CA PRO A 104 2.90 -9.40 3.04
C PRO A 104 2.78 -10.88 2.64
N PRO A 105 2.20 -11.23 1.49
CA PRO A 105 1.87 -12.63 1.18
C PRO A 105 3.04 -13.61 1.11
N ARG A 106 4.29 -13.12 0.98
CA ARG A 106 5.50 -13.96 0.92
C ARG A 106 6.24 -14.03 2.25
N SER A 107 5.85 -13.22 3.22
CA SER A 107 6.48 -13.15 4.54
C SER A 107 5.77 -14.13 5.47
N ARG A 108 6.55 -14.83 6.28
CA ARG A 108 6.08 -15.78 7.29
C ARG A 108 7.16 -15.91 8.35
N GLY A 109 6.78 -16.23 9.57
CA GLY A 109 7.76 -16.42 10.63
C GLY A 109 7.15 -16.40 12.01
N THR A 110 8.03 -16.33 12.99
CA THR A 110 7.68 -16.14 14.39
C THR A 110 7.87 -14.68 14.76
N VAL A 111 6.90 -14.10 15.44
CA VAL A 111 6.95 -12.70 15.86
C VAL A 111 8.02 -12.50 16.94
N THR A 112 9.01 -11.65 16.68
CA THR A 112 10.04 -11.27 17.66
C THR A 112 9.70 -9.95 18.34
N TYR A 113 9.05 -9.04 17.62
CA TYR A 113 8.65 -7.73 18.12
C TYR A 113 7.32 -7.29 17.52
N VAL A 114 6.50 -6.64 18.33
CA VAL A 114 5.28 -5.92 17.96
C VAL A 114 5.34 -4.55 18.60
N ALA A 115 5.11 -3.50 17.81
CA ALA A 115 5.00 -2.15 18.32
C ALA A 115 3.77 -2.00 19.23
N PRO A 116 3.90 -1.30 20.38
CA PRO A 116 2.75 -0.97 21.21
C PRO A 116 1.76 -0.06 20.46
N PRO A 117 0.52 0.06 20.96
CA PRO A 117 -0.42 1.03 20.39
C PRO A 117 0.13 2.46 20.47
N GLY A 118 0.00 3.23 19.40
CA GLY A 118 0.55 4.57 19.33
C GLY A 118 0.54 5.19 17.93
N HIS A 119 1.14 6.37 17.81
CA HIS A 119 1.23 7.11 16.56
C HIS A 119 2.52 6.74 15.81
N TYR A 120 2.38 6.27 14.57
CA TYR A 120 3.50 5.85 13.73
C TYR A 120 3.33 6.31 12.29
N SER A 121 4.43 6.65 11.63
CA SER A 121 4.46 6.87 10.19
C SER A 121 4.38 5.53 9.44
N VAL A 122 4.00 5.59 8.16
CA VAL A 122 3.94 4.40 7.30
C VAL A 122 5.30 3.72 7.09
N THR A 123 6.41 4.40 7.40
CA THR A 123 7.79 3.86 7.34
C THR A 123 8.26 3.22 8.62
N ASP A 124 7.56 3.42 9.73
CA ASP A 124 8.04 2.96 11.02
C ASP A 124 7.84 1.45 11.14
N VAL A 125 8.81 0.79 11.77
CA VAL A 125 8.78 -0.65 11.98
C VAL A 125 7.78 -0.97 13.09
N VAL A 126 6.71 -1.68 12.72
CA VAL A 126 5.60 -2.02 13.62
C VAL A 126 5.58 -3.51 13.98
N LEU A 127 6.29 -4.34 13.23
CA LEU A 127 6.36 -5.79 13.44
C LEU A 127 7.72 -6.31 12.96
N GLU A 128 8.33 -7.21 13.72
CA GLU A 128 9.50 -7.98 13.28
C GLU A 128 9.20 -9.48 13.32
N LEU A 129 9.62 -10.17 12.27
CA LEU A 129 9.47 -11.60 12.10
C LEU A 129 10.83 -12.27 12.01
N GLU A 130 10.98 -13.44 12.62
CA GLU A 130 12.12 -14.31 12.41
C GLU A 130 11.71 -15.57 11.65
N PHE A 131 12.43 -15.87 10.58
CA PHE A 131 12.28 -17.11 9.83
C PHE A 131 13.65 -17.64 9.41
N GLN A 132 13.98 -18.87 9.81
CA GLN A 132 15.24 -19.54 9.49
C GLN A 132 16.50 -18.71 9.84
N GLY A 133 16.45 -17.99 10.97
CA GLY A 133 17.55 -17.14 11.45
C GLY A 133 17.71 -15.80 10.71
N GLN A 134 16.77 -15.45 9.83
CA GLN A 134 16.69 -14.12 9.21
C GLN A 134 15.55 -13.32 9.86
N ALA A 135 15.88 -12.11 10.33
CA ALA A 135 14.91 -11.15 10.82
C ALA A 135 14.39 -10.29 9.65
N GLU A 136 13.07 -10.19 9.52
CA GLU A 136 12.37 -9.36 8.54
C GLU A 136 11.58 -8.27 9.28
N GLN A 137 11.84 -7.01 8.92
CA GLN A 137 11.15 -5.86 9.50
C GLN A 137 9.96 -5.48 8.61
N LEU A 138 8.79 -5.34 9.23
CA LEU A 138 7.56 -4.97 8.58
C LEU A 138 7.08 -3.60 9.06
N THR A 139 6.68 -2.80 8.09
CA THR A 139 6.08 -1.47 8.28
C THR A 139 4.61 -1.52 7.85
N MET A 140 3.85 -0.45 8.11
CA MET A 140 2.48 -0.34 7.61
C MET A 140 2.39 -0.23 6.07
N LEU A 141 3.53 -0.02 5.41
CA LEU A 141 3.65 0.08 3.97
C LEU A 141 4.18 -1.23 3.36
N GLN A 142 3.51 -1.70 2.30
CA GLN A 142 3.98 -2.79 1.45
C GLN A 142 4.10 -2.34 0.00
N VAL A 143 5.06 -2.90 -0.74
CA VAL A 143 5.24 -2.65 -2.17
C VAL A 143 4.76 -3.87 -2.95
N TRP A 144 3.89 -3.67 -3.95
CA TRP A 144 3.33 -4.77 -4.73
C TRP A 144 3.46 -4.54 -6.25
N PRO A 145 3.93 -5.52 -7.04
CA PRO A 145 4.00 -5.41 -8.49
C PRO A 145 2.62 -5.32 -9.14
N VAL A 146 2.37 -4.30 -9.97
CA VAL A 146 1.03 -4.06 -10.56
C VAL A 146 0.57 -5.13 -11.53
N ARG A 147 1.51 -5.87 -12.12
CA ARG A 147 1.24 -6.96 -13.08
C ARG A 147 1.15 -8.34 -12.42
N GLN A 148 1.29 -8.41 -11.09
CA GLN A 148 1.17 -9.66 -10.35
C GLN A 148 -0.16 -9.66 -9.58
N THR A 149 -0.99 -10.67 -9.82
CA THR A 149 -2.23 -10.85 -9.07
C THR A 149 -1.94 -11.10 -7.59
N ARG A 150 -2.71 -10.48 -6.71
CA ARG A 150 -2.63 -10.75 -5.26
C ARG A 150 -3.08 -12.19 -4.99
N PRO A 151 -2.32 -12.97 -4.20
CA PRO A 151 -2.74 -14.32 -3.83
C PRO A 151 -3.97 -14.27 -2.92
N VAL A 152 -4.80 -15.30 -3.04
CA VAL A 152 -6.03 -15.50 -2.25
C VAL A 152 -6.09 -16.96 -1.80
N ALA A 153 -6.77 -17.23 -0.69
CA ALA A 153 -6.89 -18.60 -0.16
C ALA A 153 -7.70 -19.51 -1.10
N GLU A 154 -8.86 -19.04 -1.53
CA GLU A 154 -9.73 -19.75 -2.47
C GLU A 154 -10.61 -18.76 -3.25
N LYS A 155 -11.17 -19.23 -4.38
CA LYS A 155 -12.13 -18.47 -5.18
C LYS A 155 -13.54 -18.99 -4.88
N LEU A 156 -14.36 -18.14 -4.26
CA LEU A 156 -15.75 -18.46 -3.95
C LEU A 156 -16.70 -18.02 -5.07
N PRO A 157 -17.81 -18.74 -5.31
CA PRO A 157 -18.88 -18.25 -6.17
C PRO A 157 -19.56 -17.02 -5.53
N ALA A 158 -19.90 -16.04 -6.36
CA ALA A 158 -20.62 -14.85 -5.90
C ALA A 158 -22.11 -15.18 -5.74
N CYS A 159 -22.62 -15.08 -4.51
CA CYS A 159 -24.03 -15.37 -4.19
C CYS A 159 -24.81 -14.11 -3.76
N HIS A 160 -24.16 -12.95 -3.66
CA HIS A 160 -24.76 -11.68 -3.24
C HIS A 160 -24.67 -10.67 -4.39
N PRO A 161 -25.80 -10.05 -4.80
CA PRO A 161 -25.79 -9.06 -5.88
C PRO A 161 -25.17 -7.73 -5.41
N LEU A 162 -24.53 -7.02 -6.34
CA LEU A 162 -24.06 -5.65 -6.12
C LEU A 162 -25.15 -4.67 -6.56
N LEU A 163 -25.89 -4.11 -5.60
CA LEU A 163 -26.97 -3.17 -5.90
C LEU A 163 -26.41 -1.87 -6.47
N THR A 164 -26.78 -1.56 -7.71
CA THR A 164 -26.38 -0.32 -8.38
C THR A 164 -27.28 0.85 -8.02
N GLY A 165 -28.50 0.57 -7.54
CA GLY A 165 -29.56 1.55 -7.27
C GLY A 165 -30.39 1.90 -8.51
N GLN A 166 -30.07 1.31 -9.68
CA GLN A 166 -30.79 1.53 -10.93
C GLN A 166 -31.67 0.33 -11.24
N ARG A 167 -32.98 0.55 -11.31
CA ARG A 167 -33.97 -0.53 -11.54
C ARG A 167 -33.68 -1.36 -12.79
N VAL A 168 -33.22 -0.72 -13.87
CA VAL A 168 -32.92 -1.43 -15.12
C VAL A 168 -31.76 -2.41 -14.97
N LEU A 169 -30.70 -2.02 -14.24
CA LEU A 169 -29.56 -2.90 -13.99
C LEU A 169 -29.95 -3.95 -12.96
N ASP A 170 -30.48 -3.53 -11.82
CA ASP A 170 -30.74 -4.42 -10.68
C ASP A 170 -31.86 -5.46 -10.95
N ALA A 171 -32.75 -5.23 -11.92
CA ALA A 171 -33.83 -6.16 -12.25
C ALA A 171 -33.59 -6.96 -13.53
N LEU A 172 -33.04 -6.35 -14.59
CA LEU A 172 -32.88 -7.01 -15.90
C LEU A 172 -31.47 -7.55 -16.11
N PHE A 173 -30.46 -6.95 -15.47
CA PHE A 173 -29.04 -7.33 -15.59
C PHE A 173 -28.35 -7.38 -14.22
N PRO A 174 -28.89 -8.15 -13.25
CA PRO A 174 -28.39 -8.19 -11.87
C PRO A 174 -26.99 -8.81 -11.73
#